data_AF-A0A1H3DPL7-F1
#
_entry.id   AF-A0A1H3DPL7-F1
#
_cell.length_a   1.000
_cell.length_b   1.000
_cell.length_c   1.000
_cell.angle_alpha   90.00
_cell.angle_beta   90.00
_cell.angle_gamma   90.00
#
_symmetry.space_group_name_H-M   'P 1'
#
loop_
_entity.id
_entity.type
_entity.pdbx_description
1 polymer ?
#
loop_
_entity_poly.entity_id
_entity_poly.type
_entity_poly.pdbx_seq_one_letter_code
_entity_poly.pdbx_strand_id
1 'polypeptide(L)'
;MNMTQNRLGIYQETIYNIDNFILGNVIEAIEPGDCTEEFDFKIRVNEKVSHRFNEDIIRYFEEKELLRVLYQYSKDIIQDELEYFKQNKHPAFNSKEVIEILEELDSINNLDKPVLRIGKGKGYKSNTIALAIKKLDRVYYVRKIKNIAIPYKYNKNYEFPKTKKFVNSAVSPKLLGFTILEKVDR
;
A
#
# COMPACT_ATOMS: atom_id res chain seq x y z
N MET A 1 7.25 -9.85 -21.80
CA MET A 1 6.68 -8.60 -21.26
C MET A 1 6.23 -7.77 -22.44
N ASN A 2 5.00 -7.96 -22.92
CA ASN A 2 4.43 -7.04 -23.91
C ASN A 2 3.49 -6.11 -23.15
N MET A 3 4.03 -5.00 -22.63
CA MET A 3 3.24 -3.89 -22.06
C MET A 3 2.40 -3.16 -23.12
N THR A 4 2.24 -3.75 -24.31
CA THR A 4 1.69 -3.13 -25.52
C THR A 4 0.16 -3.17 -25.60
N GLN A 5 -0.52 -3.92 -24.72
CA GLN A 5 -1.99 -3.98 -24.69
C GLN A 5 -2.64 -3.23 -23.51
N ASN A 6 -1.87 -2.93 -22.46
CA ASN A 6 -2.42 -2.24 -21.31
C ASN A 6 -2.62 -0.75 -21.63
N ARG A 7 -3.73 -0.19 -21.13
CA ARG A 7 -3.98 1.24 -21.14
C ARG A 7 -3.02 1.90 -20.17
N LEU A 8 -2.11 2.71 -20.71
CA LEU A 8 -1.15 3.49 -19.95
C LEU A 8 -1.65 4.93 -19.85
N GLY A 9 -1.74 5.42 -18.63
CA GLY A 9 -2.07 6.80 -18.32
C GLY A 9 -0.82 7.57 -17.92
N ILE A 10 -0.74 8.82 -18.37
CA ILE A 10 0.28 9.78 -17.90
C ILE A 10 -0.35 10.64 -16.81
N TYR A 11 0.26 10.61 -15.63
CA TYR A 11 -0.26 11.26 -14.44
C TYR A 11 0.76 12.19 -13.79
N GLN A 12 0.28 13.31 -13.28
CA GLN A 12 1.06 14.18 -12.41
C GLN A 12 0.94 13.68 -10.97
N GLU A 13 2.07 13.29 -10.35
CA GLU A 13 2.10 12.99 -8.91
C GLU A 13 1.88 14.27 -8.11
N THR A 14 1.11 14.15 -7.04
CA THR A 14 0.98 15.19 -6.00
C THR A 14 1.27 14.56 -4.64
N ILE A 15 2.06 15.26 -3.84
CA ILE A 15 2.37 14.89 -2.46
C ILE A 15 1.53 15.77 -1.56
N TYR A 16 0.56 15.17 -0.89
CA TYR A 16 -0.15 15.80 0.22
C TYR A 16 0.76 15.80 1.44
N ASN A 17 1.02 16.99 1.97
CA ASN A 17 1.52 17.22 3.31
C ASN A 17 0.41 17.99 4.04
N ILE A 18 0.19 17.72 5.33
CA ILE A 18 -0.99 18.25 6.04
C ILE A 18 -1.08 19.79 5.97
N ASP A 19 0.06 20.47 5.81
CA ASP A 19 0.14 21.93 5.70
C ASP A 19 0.13 22.45 4.25
N ASN A 20 0.41 21.63 3.24
CA ASN A 20 0.53 22.05 1.83
C ASN A 20 0.57 20.90 0.80
N PHE A 21 0.43 21.24 -0.48
CA PHE A 21 0.63 20.31 -1.58
C PHE A 21 1.96 20.57 -2.28
N ILE A 22 2.66 19.50 -2.63
CA ILE A 22 3.92 19.56 -3.38
C ILE A 22 3.72 18.79 -4.69
N LEU A 23 3.98 19.44 -5.81
CA LEU A 23 3.98 18.77 -7.11
C LEU A 23 5.14 17.76 -7.15
N GLY A 24 4.80 16.52 -7.52
CA GLY A 24 5.76 15.43 -7.71
C GLY A 24 6.20 15.32 -9.16
N ASN A 25 6.63 14.11 -9.55
CA ASN A 25 7.03 13.83 -10.92
C ASN A 25 5.81 13.54 -11.80
N VAL A 26 5.97 13.73 -13.11
CA VAL A 26 5.10 13.09 -14.10
C VAL A 26 5.49 11.61 -14.17
N ILE A 27 4.48 10.73 -14.14
CA ILE A 27 4.65 9.29 -14.18
C ILE A 27 3.76 8.65 -15.22
N GLU A 28 4.20 7.52 -15.74
CA GLU A 28 3.38 6.59 -16.50
C GLU A 28 2.93 5.46 -15.57
N ALA A 29 1.63 5.14 -15.60
CA ALA A 29 1.07 4.06 -14.80
C ALA A 29 -0.06 3.36 -15.57
N ILE A 30 -0.30 2.09 -15.22
CA ILE A 30 -1.44 1.32 -15.73
C ILE A 30 -2.73 1.95 -15.22
N GLU A 31 -3.70 2.15 -16.11
CA GLU A 31 -4.99 2.73 -15.77
C GLU A 31 -5.85 1.78 -14.91
N PRO A 32 -6.73 2.31 -14.04
CA PRO A 32 -7.68 1.48 -13.29
C PRO A 32 -8.59 0.66 -14.22
N GLY A 33 -8.90 -0.57 -13.80
CA GLY A 33 -9.78 -1.48 -14.55
C GLY A 33 -9.05 -2.32 -15.61
N ASP A 34 -7.75 -2.08 -15.79
CA ASP A 34 -6.90 -2.94 -16.62
C ASP A 34 -6.31 -4.10 -15.80
N CYS A 35 -5.91 -5.16 -16.49
CA CYS A 35 -5.32 -6.35 -15.89
C CYS A 35 -3.92 -6.60 -16.44
N THR A 36 -3.10 -7.34 -15.71
CA THR A 36 -1.84 -7.86 -16.24
C THR A 36 -2.08 -9.25 -16.81
N GLU A 37 -1.18 -9.71 -17.69
CA GLU A 37 -1.18 -11.09 -18.16
C GLU A 37 -1.18 -12.09 -16.99
N GLU A 38 -1.81 -13.24 -17.20
CA GLU A 38 -1.73 -14.38 -16.28
C GLU A 38 -0.26 -14.75 -16.03
N PHE A 39 0.07 -15.07 -14.79
CA PHE A 39 1.39 -15.57 -14.44
C PHE A 39 1.29 -16.77 -13.52
N ASP A 40 2.19 -17.73 -13.73
CA ASP A 40 2.35 -18.88 -12.86
C ASP A 40 3.49 -18.59 -11.87
N PHE A 41 3.23 -18.80 -10.58
CA PHE A 41 4.23 -18.65 -9.53
C PHE A 41 4.47 -19.98 -8.81
N LYS A 42 5.74 -20.34 -8.60
CA LYS A 42 6.14 -21.55 -7.86
C LYS A 42 7.17 -21.22 -6.80
N ILE A 43 6.80 -21.38 -5.54
CA ILE A 43 7.74 -21.30 -4.41
C ILE A 43 8.43 -22.66 -4.26
N ARG A 44 9.75 -22.65 -4.10
CA ARG A 44 10.54 -23.85 -3.80
C ARG A 44 11.45 -23.57 -2.62
N VAL A 45 11.45 -24.46 -1.64
CA VAL A 45 12.40 -24.41 -0.52
C VAL A 45 13.53 -25.38 -0.81
N ASN A 46 14.76 -24.95 -0.62
CA ASN A 46 15.91 -25.85 -0.70
C ASN A 46 16.07 -26.58 0.65
N GLU A 47 15.72 -27.86 0.67
CA GLU A 47 15.74 -28.71 1.87
C GLU A 47 17.13 -28.80 2.53
N LYS A 48 18.21 -28.64 1.76
CA LYS A 48 19.58 -28.65 2.31
C LYS A 48 19.88 -27.44 3.19
N VAL A 49 19.09 -26.37 3.10
CA VAL A 49 19.25 -25.17 3.91
C VAL A 49 17.98 -24.80 4.69
N SER A 50 16.88 -25.55 4.54
CA SER A 50 15.60 -25.27 5.21
C SER A 50 15.73 -25.25 6.73
N HIS A 51 16.52 -26.16 7.30
CA HIS A 51 16.83 -26.26 8.73
C HIS A 51 17.55 -25.03 9.32
N ARG A 52 18.07 -24.13 8.47
CA ARG A 52 18.70 -22.87 8.91
C ARG A 52 17.69 -21.72 9.04
N PHE A 53 16.48 -21.92 8.53
CA PHE A 53 15.39 -20.95 8.64
C PHE A 53 14.47 -21.36 9.79
N ASN A 54 13.75 -20.38 10.33
CA ASN A 54 12.68 -20.69 11.26
C ASN A 54 11.60 -21.49 10.53
N GLU A 55 11.34 -22.72 10.97
CA GLU A 55 10.35 -23.63 10.38
C GLU A 55 8.95 -23.00 10.33
N ASP A 56 8.61 -22.11 11.27
CA ASP A 56 7.35 -21.36 11.26
C ASP A 56 7.20 -20.48 10.01
N ILE A 57 8.31 -19.99 9.44
CA ILE A 57 8.30 -19.18 8.21
C ILE A 57 7.93 -20.05 7.01
N ILE A 58 8.33 -21.32 7.01
CA ILE A 58 8.08 -22.24 5.88
C ILE A 58 6.59 -22.43 5.67
N ARG A 59 5.80 -22.51 6.76
CA ARG A 59 4.34 -22.63 6.70
C ARG A 59 3.67 -21.48 5.93
N TYR A 60 4.24 -20.28 5.95
CA TYR A 60 3.69 -19.13 5.21
C TYR A 60 3.88 -19.20 3.70
N PHE A 61 4.67 -20.14 3.20
CA PHE A 61 4.81 -20.37 1.75
C PHE A 61 3.72 -21.27 1.18
N GLU A 62 2.84 -21.83 2.01
CA GLU A 62 1.62 -22.48 1.53
C GLU A 62 0.67 -21.44 0.90
N GLU A 63 0.03 -21.79 -0.22
CA GLU A 63 -0.86 -20.88 -0.97
C GLU A 63 -1.91 -20.22 -0.06
N LYS A 64 -2.57 -21.02 0.79
CA LYS A 64 -3.60 -20.54 1.71
C LYS A 64 -3.06 -19.52 2.72
N GLU A 65 -1.87 -19.76 3.28
CA GLU A 65 -1.26 -18.84 4.24
C GLU A 65 -0.75 -17.58 3.55
N LEU A 66 -0.21 -17.70 2.34
CA LEU A 66 0.19 -16.55 1.53
C LEU A 66 -1.02 -15.63 1.27
N LEU A 67 -2.12 -16.17 0.76
CA LEU A 67 -3.34 -15.41 0.50
C LEU A 67 -3.89 -14.76 1.77
N ARG A 68 -3.93 -15.50 2.88
CA ARG A 68 -4.33 -14.98 4.20
C ARG A 68 -3.47 -13.80 4.65
N VAL A 69 -2.15 -13.90 4.50
CA VAL A 69 -1.21 -12.83 4.87
C VAL A 69 -1.38 -11.61 3.96
N LEU A 70 -1.56 -11.81 2.66
CA LEU A 70 -1.80 -10.72 1.70
C LEU A 70 -3.11 -9.99 2.01
N TYR A 71 -4.19 -10.73 2.27
CA TYR A 71 -5.46 -10.18 2.74
C TYR A 71 -5.28 -9.33 4.00
N GLN A 72 -4.62 -9.87 5.02
CA GLN A 72 -4.43 -9.19 6.30
C GLN A 72 -3.55 -7.95 6.16
N TYR A 73 -2.47 -8.05 5.38
CA TYR A 73 -1.58 -6.94 5.10
C TYR A 73 -2.33 -5.78 4.44
N SER A 74 -3.11 -6.07 3.40
CA SER A 74 -3.84 -5.02 2.68
C SER A 74 -4.95 -4.43 3.52
N LYS A 75 -5.66 -5.26 4.30
CA LYS A 75 -6.65 -4.78 5.29
C LYS A 75 -6.03 -3.79 6.27
N ASP A 76 -4.89 -4.15 6.87
CA ASP A 76 -4.21 -3.28 7.82
C ASP A 76 -3.81 -1.94 7.20
N ILE A 77 -3.32 -1.98 5.96
CA ILE A 77 -2.90 -0.78 5.23
C ILE A 77 -4.10 0.11 4.88
N ILE A 78 -5.19 -0.48 4.36
CA ILE A 78 -6.41 0.25 4.01
C ILE A 78 -7.00 0.93 5.24
N GLN A 79 -7.08 0.21 6.37
CA GLN A 79 -7.60 0.75 7.63
C GLN A 79 -6.71 1.87 8.20
N ASP A 80 -5.38 1.77 8.11
CA ASP A 80 -4.47 2.85 8.53
C ASP A 80 -4.61 4.11 7.64
N GLU A 81 -4.81 3.95 6.34
CA GLU A 81 -5.09 5.08 5.43
C GLU A 81 -6.46 5.71 5.73
N LEU A 82 -7.49 4.89 5.96
CA LEU A 82 -8.82 5.37 6.37
C LEU A 82 -8.76 6.16 7.67
N GLU A 83 -8.07 5.65 8.70
CA GLU A 83 -7.84 6.37 9.97
C GLU A 83 -7.20 7.74 9.69
N TYR A 84 -6.14 7.76 8.87
CA TYR A 84 -5.42 8.97 8.54
C TYR A 84 -6.31 10.02 7.86
N PHE A 85 -7.03 9.66 6.80
CA PHE A 85 -7.85 10.63 6.05
C PHE A 85 -9.11 11.06 6.80
N LYS A 86 -9.67 10.20 7.66
CA LYS A 86 -10.79 10.57 8.55
C LYS A 86 -10.36 11.58 9.62
N GLN A 87 -9.15 11.45 10.15
CA GLN A 87 -8.61 12.34 11.19
C GLN A 87 -8.03 13.65 10.63
N ASN A 88 -7.36 13.62 9.47
CA ASN A 88 -6.59 14.74 8.92
C ASN A 88 -7.28 15.38 7.71
N LYS A 89 -8.52 15.84 7.90
CA LYS A 89 -9.29 16.53 6.86
C LYS A 89 -8.66 17.89 6.55
N HIS A 90 -8.46 18.18 5.27
CA HIS A 90 -7.95 19.47 4.81
C HIS A 90 -8.95 20.11 3.84
N PRO A 91 -9.32 21.40 3.99
CA PRO A 91 -10.36 22.04 3.18
C PRO A 91 -10.10 22.00 1.67
N ALA A 92 -8.83 22.06 1.28
CA ALA A 92 -8.41 22.01 -0.13
C ALA A 92 -8.08 20.59 -0.64
N PHE A 93 -8.35 19.54 0.15
CA PHE A 93 -8.15 18.15 -0.25
C PHE A 93 -9.49 17.42 -0.25
N ASN A 94 -9.85 16.79 -1.37
CA ASN A 94 -11.02 15.92 -1.45
C ASN A 94 -10.75 14.56 -0.78
N SER A 95 -10.63 14.59 0.55
CA SER A 95 -10.48 13.40 1.38
C SER A 95 -11.68 12.45 1.29
N LYS A 96 -12.87 12.95 0.92
CA LYS A 96 -14.07 12.14 0.76
C LYS A 96 -13.91 11.12 -0.37
N GLU A 97 -13.45 11.56 -1.55
CA GLU A 97 -13.21 10.68 -2.69
C GLU A 97 -12.15 9.62 -2.38
N VAL A 98 -11.08 9.98 -1.65
CA VAL A 98 -10.08 9.01 -1.20
C VAL A 98 -10.67 7.98 -0.23
N ILE A 99 -11.50 8.42 0.72
CA ILE A 99 -12.17 7.53 1.67
C ILE A 99 -13.10 6.57 0.95
N GLU A 100 -13.89 7.05 -0.01
CA GLU A 100 -14.80 6.21 -0.81
C GLU A 100 -14.04 5.12 -1.57
N ILE A 101 -12.92 5.47 -2.23
CA ILE A 101 -12.06 4.48 -2.91
C ILE A 101 -11.49 3.46 -1.92
N LEU A 102 -11.05 3.89 -0.74
CA LEU A 102 -10.51 2.98 0.27
C LEU A 102 -11.59 2.05 0.86
N GLU A 103 -12.81 2.53 1.04
CA GLU A 103 -13.95 1.74 1.51
C GLU A 103 -14.39 0.71 0.45
N GLU A 104 -14.36 1.08 -0.83
CA GLU A 104 -14.56 0.15 -1.95
C GLU A 104 -13.48 -0.94 -1.93
N LEU A 105 -12.20 -0.56 -1.83
CA LEU A 105 -11.08 -1.51 -1.77
C LEU A 105 -11.17 -2.45 -0.56
N ASP A 106 -11.60 -1.95 0.60
CA ASP A 106 -11.82 -2.78 1.80
C ASP A 106 -12.95 -3.79 1.57
N SER A 107 -14.02 -3.38 0.87
CA SER A 107 -15.19 -4.22 0.59
C SER A 107 -14.90 -5.38 -0.36
N ILE A 108 -14.00 -5.20 -1.33
CA ILE A 108 -13.62 -6.24 -2.29
C ILE A 108 -12.46 -7.11 -1.80
N ASN A 109 -11.70 -6.65 -0.80
CA ASN A 109 -10.58 -7.41 -0.24
C ASN A 109 -11.10 -8.66 0.49
N ASN A 110 -10.77 -9.84 -0.01
CA ASN A 110 -11.16 -11.11 0.59
C ASN A 110 -10.03 -12.13 0.52
N LEU A 111 -10.22 -13.30 1.15
CA LEU A 111 -9.17 -14.32 1.27
C LEU A 111 -8.81 -14.96 -0.07
N ASP A 112 -9.77 -15.08 -1.00
CA ASP A 112 -9.55 -15.73 -2.29
C ASP A 112 -9.02 -14.74 -3.35
N LYS A 113 -9.42 -13.47 -3.22
CA LYS A 113 -9.00 -12.37 -4.08
C LYS A 113 -8.47 -11.20 -3.26
N PRO A 114 -7.27 -11.33 -2.64
CA PRO A 114 -6.75 -10.27 -1.81
C PRO A 114 -6.39 -9.05 -2.67
N VAL A 115 -6.75 -7.87 -2.16
CA VAL A 115 -6.19 -6.62 -2.68
C VAL A 115 -4.70 -6.61 -2.33
N LEU A 116 -3.88 -6.00 -3.17
CA LEU A 116 -2.45 -5.82 -2.98
C LEU A 116 -2.09 -4.35 -3.11
N ARG A 117 -1.12 -3.91 -2.30
CA ARG A 117 -0.50 -2.59 -2.45
C ARG A 117 0.95 -2.71 -2.92
N ILE A 118 1.19 -2.52 -4.21
CA ILE A 118 2.47 -2.74 -4.88
C ILE A 118 2.92 -1.53 -5.71
N GLY A 119 4.16 -1.57 -6.20
CA GLY A 119 4.69 -0.55 -7.11
C GLY A 119 5.05 0.78 -6.44
N LYS A 120 5.15 1.83 -7.27
CA LYS A 120 5.48 3.20 -6.86
C LYS A 120 4.28 3.84 -6.18
N GLY A 121 4.52 4.65 -5.16
CA GLY A 121 3.47 5.42 -4.48
C GLY A 121 2.85 4.76 -3.24
N LYS A 122 3.16 3.48 -2.97
CA LYS A 122 2.63 2.76 -1.78
C LYS A 122 3.06 3.32 -0.42
N GLY A 123 4.11 4.15 -0.37
CA GLY A 123 4.53 4.85 0.85
C GLY A 123 5.31 3.98 1.86
N TYR A 124 5.77 4.63 2.94
CA TYR A 124 6.70 4.04 3.92
C TYR A 124 6.09 2.87 4.71
N LYS A 125 4.86 3.01 5.22
CA LYS A 125 4.19 1.98 6.02
C LYS A 125 3.91 0.69 5.22
N SER A 126 3.70 0.80 3.91
CA SER A 126 3.52 -0.34 3.02
C SER A 126 4.85 -1.04 2.67
N ASN A 127 5.98 -0.34 2.76
CA ASN A 127 7.30 -0.89 2.43
C ASN A 127 8.05 -1.49 3.61
N THR A 128 7.59 -1.24 4.83
CA THR A 128 8.34 -1.53 6.05
C THR A 128 7.45 -2.23 7.08
N ILE A 129 8.07 -2.79 8.12
CA ILE A 129 7.34 -3.35 9.27
C ILE A 129 6.75 -2.27 10.20
N ALA A 130 6.85 -0.99 9.83
CA ALA A 130 6.49 0.12 10.69
C ALA A 130 4.99 0.11 11.08
N LEU A 131 4.11 -0.34 10.18
CA LEU A 131 2.70 -0.50 10.53
C LEU A 131 2.47 -1.60 11.58
N ALA A 132 3.18 -2.72 11.48
CA ALA A 132 3.12 -3.77 12.49
C ALA A 132 3.59 -3.25 13.86
N ILE A 133 4.68 -2.46 13.89
CA ILE A 133 5.14 -1.79 15.11
C ILE A 133 4.07 -0.83 15.66
N LYS A 134 3.41 -0.02 14.81
CA LYS A 134 2.31 0.87 15.24
C LYS A 134 1.18 0.10 15.91
N LYS A 135 0.79 -1.05 15.34
CA LYS A 135 -0.29 -1.89 15.87
C LYS A 135 0.07 -2.57 17.19
N LEU A 136 1.32 -3.01 17.33
CA LEU A 136 1.79 -3.70 18.54
C LEU A 136 2.12 -2.74 19.68
N ASP A 137 2.76 -1.61 19.38
CA ASP A 137 3.15 -0.60 20.36
C ASP A 137 3.12 0.80 19.73
N ARG A 138 1.96 1.45 19.81
CA ARG A 138 1.74 2.81 19.31
C ARG A 138 2.65 3.83 19.99
N VAL A 139 2.96 3.66 21.28
CA VAL A 139 3.81 4.60 22.04
C VAL A 139 5.25 4.53 21.54
N TYR A 140 5.77 3.32 21.35
CA TYR A 140 7.09 3.12 20.75
C TYR A 140 7.13 3.68 19.34
N TYR A 141 6.12 3.38 18.51
CA TYR A 141 6.02 3.89 17.15
C TYR A 141 6.17 5.43 17.10
N VAL A 142 5.31 6.15 17.81
CA VAL A 142 5.31 7.63 17.83
C VAL A 142 6.64 8.19 18.35
N ARG A 143 7.24 7.54 19.35
CA ARG A 143 8.47 8.02 20.00
C ARG A 143 9.74 7.73 19.21
N LYS A 144 9.82 6.58 18.53
CA LYS A 144 11.09 6.04 18.01
C LYS A 144 11.14 5.88 16.49
N ILE A 145 10.03 5.60 15.80
CA ILE A 145 10.08 5.28 14.36
C ILE A 145 10.64 6.41 13.50
N LYS A 146 10.35 7.66 13.88
CA LYS A 146 10.87 8.86 13.20
C LYS A 146 12.38 8.98 13.28
N ASN A 147 13.00 8.49 14.36
CA ASN A 147 14.45 8.56 14.54
C ASN A 147 15.15 7.54 13.64
N ILE A 148 14.46 6.45 13.28
CA ILE A 148 14.96 5.43 12.36
C ILE A 148 14.84 5.92 10.91
N ALA A 149 13.73 6.59 10.57
CA ALA A 149 13.46 7.05 9.21
C ALA A 149 14.12 8.40 8.85
N ILE A 150 14.68 9.13 9.82
CA ILE A 150 15.37 10.45 9.69
C ILE A 150 14.68 11.41 8.69
N PRO A 151 13.42 11.82 8.93
CA PRO A 151 12.71 12.70 8.02
C PRO A 151 13.27 14.11 8.02
N TYR A 152 13.49 14.66 6.82
CA TYR A 152 14.04 16.01 6.58
C TYR A 152 13.26 17.15 7.26
N LYS A 153 11.94 16.99 7.53
CA LYS A 153 11.07 18.00 8.18
C LYS A 153 9.98 17.35 9.03
N TYR A 154 10.35 16.85 10.21
CA TYR A 154 9.42 16.29 11.19
C TYR A 154 8.61 17.38 11.91
N ASN A 155 7.29 17.26 11.91
CA ASN A 155 6.39 18.06 12.76
C ASN A 155 5.89 17.17 13.90
N LYS A 156 6.06 17.61 15.15
CA LYS A 156 5.64 16.87 16.36
C LYS A 156 4.12 16.73 16.48
N ASN A 157 3.36 17.58 15.79
CA ASN A 157 1.90 17.61 15.88
C ASN A 157 1.23 16.52 15.02
N TYR A 158 1.97 15.84 14.15
CA TYR A 158 1.43 14.85 13.23
C TYR A 158 2.16 13.50 13.34
N GLU A 159 1.41 12.42 13.13
CA GLU A 159 1.96 11.08 13.06
C GLU A 159 2.86 10.94 11.80
N PHE A 160 4.00 10.27 11.95
CA PHE A 160 4.86 9.92 10.81
C PHE A 160 4.34 8.67 10.08
N PRO A 161 4.45 8.57 8.75
CA PRO A 161 4.80 9.62 7.81
C PRO A 161 3.63 10.60 7.62
N LYS A 162 3.95 11.89 7.60
CA LYS A 162 2.95 12.95 7.42
C LYS A 162 2.44 13.07 5.98
N THR A 163 3.19 12.53 5.02
CA THR A 163 2.94 12.73 3.59
C THR A 163 2.22 11.55 2.98
N LYS A 164 1.29 11.85 2.07
CA LYS A 164 0.60 10.88 1.23
C LYS A 164 0.81 11.23 -0.24
N LYS A 165 1.12 10.22 -1.05
CA LYS A 165 1.23 10.39 -2.49
C LYS A 165 -0.07 9.98 -3.15
N PHE A 166 -0.51 10.78 -4.11
CA PHE A 166 -1.64 10.52 -4.97
C PHE A 166 -1.31 11.04 -6.36
N VAL A 167 -2.13 10.70 -7.35
CA VAL A 167 -2.07 11.31 -8.67
C VAL A 167 -3.27 12.19 -8.92
N ASN A 168 -3.14 13.09 -9.90
CA ASN A 168 -4.07 14.15 -10.23
C ASN A 168 -4.09 15.28 -9.18
N SER A 169 -5.10 16.14 -9.30
CA SER A 169 -5.27 17.33 -8.48
C SER A 169 -5.84 17.00 -7.10
N ALA A 170 -5.66 17.91 -6.15
CA ALA A 170 -6.21 17.75 -4.79
C ALA A 170 -7.75 17.71 -4.75
N VAL A 171 -8.43 18.18 -5.80
CA VAL A 171 -9.90 18.16 -5.92
C VAL A 171 -10.44 16.85 -6.49
N SER A 172 -9.63 16.08 -7.22
CA SER A 172 -9.96 14.71 -7.65
C SER A 172 -8.73 13.80 -7.54
N PRO A 173 -8.35 13.44 -6.30
CA PRO A 173 -7.16 12.65 -6.03
C PRO A 173 -7.40 11.17 -6.33
N LYS A 174 -6.43 10.51 -6.97
CA LYS A 174 -6.44 9.05 -7.15
C LYS A 174 -5.30 8.37 -6.41
N LEU A 175 -5.59 7.22 -5.81
CA LEU A 175 -4.60 6.40 -5.13
C LEU A 175 -3.77 5.59 -6.13
N LEU A 176 -2.51 5.34 -5.77
CA LEU A 176 -1.59 4.54 -6.56
C LEU A 176 -1.32 3.18 -5.92
N GLY A 177 -1.09 2.20 -6.79
CA GLY A 177 -0.47 0.93 -6.43
C GLY A 177 -1.41 -0.11 -5.82
N PHE A 178 -2.72 0.09 -5.91
CA PHE A 178 -3.69 -0.95 -5.55
C PHE A 178 -3.99 -1.83 -6.75
N THR A 179 -3.99 -3.15 -6.54
CA THR A 179 -4.39 -4.15 -7.55
C THR A 179 -5.09 -5.33 -6.85
N ILE A 180 -5.77 -6.18 -7.60
CA ILE A 180 -6.43 -7.38 -7.10
C ILE A 180 -5.64 -8.59 -7.60
N LEU A 181 -5.30 -9.51 -6.70
CA LEU A 181 -4.77 -10.81 -7.08
C LEU A 181 -5.93 -11.78 -7.21
N GLU A 182 -6.17 -12.29 -8.41
CA GLU A 182 -7.22 -13.27 -8.69
C GLU A 182 -6.61 -14.54 -9.27
N LYS A 183 -7.06 -15.69 -8.77
CA LYS A 183 -6.72 -16.99 -9.34
C LYS A 183 -7.54 -17.19 -10.62
N VAL A 184 -6.85 -17.55 -11.70
CA VAL A 184 -7.51 -17.90 -12.96
C VAL A 184 -7.58 -19.42 -13.04
N ASP A 185 -8.79 -19.96 -13.08
CA ASP A 185 -9.01 -21.39 -13.30
C ASP A 185 -8.67 -21.73 -14.76
N ARG A 186 -7.73 -22.66 -14.96
CA ARG A 186 -7.38 -23.23 -16.26
C ARG A 186 -8.05 -24.58 -16.48
#